data_AF-A0A095ARZ5-F1
#
_entry.id   AF-A0A095ARZ5-F1
#
_cell.length_a   1.000
_cell.length_b   1.000
_cell.length_c   1.000
_cell.angle_alpha   90.00
_cell.angle_beta   90.00
_cell.angle_gamma   90.00
#
_symmetry.space_group_name_H-M   'P 1'
#
loop_
_entity.id
_entity.type
_entity.pdbx_description
1 polymer ?
#
loop_
_entity_poly.entity_id
_entity_poly.type
_entity_poly.pdbx_seq_one_letter_code
_entity_poly.pdbx_strand_id
1 'polypeptide(L)'
;MTDMPITPRFGLPLLAVAQAQKEVTHNEALTLLDALVHATVEAGPLATPPANPVAGECWIVGAAPAGAWAGHADAIAIGTAGGWRFAAPREGMRVIRIVDGARLRFEGGTWIEPATVAAPAGGSVVDSEARSAIAVLITQLVAEGILISG
;
A
#
# COMPACT_ATOMS: atom_id res chain seq x y z
N MET A 1 -14.18 -32.95 -5.46
CA MET A 1 -13.17 -32.09 -6.08
C MET A 1 -12.44 -31.43 -4.92
N THR A 2 -11.19 -31.79 -4.68
CA THR A 2 -10.43 -31.30 -3.52
C THR A 2 -10.27 -29.79 -3.67
N ASP A 3 -10.73 -29.02 -2.70
CA ASP A 3 -10.62 -27.57 -2.75
C ASP A 3 -9.12 -27.21 -2.70
N MET A 4 -8.62 -26.61 -3.78
CA MET A 4 -7.20 -26.32 -3.94
C MET A 4 -6.93 -24.98 -3.25
N PRO A 5 -5.92 -24.88 -2.36
CA PRO A 5 -5.63 -23.62 -1.69
C PRO A 5 -5.19 -22.56 -2.72
N ILE A 6 -5.63 -21.32 -2.50
CA ILE A 6 -5.34 -20.17 -3.37
C ILE A 6 -4.90 -18.95 -2.54
N THR A 7 -4.19 -18.01 -3.17
CA THR A 7 -3.88 -16.71 -2.56
C THR A 7 -5.13 -15.83 -2.45
N PRO A 8 -5.20 -14.90 -1.47
CA PRO A 8 -6.43 -14.18 -1.16
C PRO A 8 -6.82 -13.09 -2.17
N ARG A 9 -5.88 -12.41 -2.85
CA ARG A 9 -6.21 -11.27 -3.72
C ARG A 9 -6.54 -11.70 -5.13
N PHE A 10 -5.68 -12.52 -5.74
CA PHE A 10 -5.78 -12.92 -7.14
C PHE A 10 -6.09 -14.39 -7.35
N GLY A 11 -6.26 -15.18 -6.28
CA GLY A 11 -6.62 -16.59 -6.38
C GLY A 11 -5.53 -17.44 -7.05
N LEU A 12 -4.26 -17.10 -6.85
CA LEU A 12 -3.14 -17.84 -7.43
C LEU A 12 -3.10 -19.25 -6.80
N PRO A 13 -3.07 -20.32 -7.62
CA PRO A 13 -3.02 -21.69 -7.11
C PRO A 13 -1.78 -21.94 -6.25
N LEU A 14 -1.99 -22.46 -5.04
CA LEU A 14 -0.93 -22.90 -4.15
C LEU A 14 -0.69 -24.40 -4.34
N LEU A 15 0.56 -24.82 -4.16
CA LEU A 15 0.89 -26.24 -4.10
C LEU A 15 0.26 -26.85 -2.85
N ALA A 16 -0.36 -28.02 -3.02
CA ALA A 16 -0.84 -28.81 -1.90
C ALA A 16 0.30 -29.18 -0.96
N VAL A 17 -0.03 -29.55 0.27
CA VAL A 17 0.95 -30.03 1.25
C VAL A 17 1.57 -31.37 0.81
N ALA A 18 2.69 -31.74 1.44
CA ALA A 18 3.39 -33.00 1.23
C ALA A 18 3.99 -33.14 -0.19
N GLN A 19 4.48 -32.04 -0.75
CA GLN A 19 5.17 -32.00 -2.05
C GLN A 19 6.70 -31.94 -1.88
N ALA A 20 7.20 -32.75 -0.95
CA ALA A 20 8.61 -32.76 -0.54
C ALA A 20 9.12 -31.37 -0.12
N GLN A 21 8.28 -30.62 0.62
CA GLN A 21 8.56 -29.28 1.15
C GLN A 21 8.76 -28.18 0.09
N LYS A 22 8.61 -28.47 -1.21
CA LYS A 22 8.63 -27.46 -2.28
C LYS A 22 7.50 -26.45 -2.11
N GLU A 23 6.36 -26.92 -1.59
CA GLU A 23 5.20 -26.10 -1.28
C GLU A 23 5.54 -24.95 -0.34
N VAL A 24 6.49 -25.13 0.58
CA VAL A 24 6.81 -24.10 1.57
C VAL A 24 7.39 -22.88 0.87
N THR A 25 8.50 -23.06 0.14
CA THR A 25 9.18 -21.96 -0.54
C THR A 25 8.35 -21.37 -1.67
N HIS A 26 7.68 -22.22 -2.45
CA HIS A 26 6.90 -21.76 -3.59
C HIS A 26 5.64 -20.99 -3.16
N ASN A 27 4.90 -21.50 -2.17
CA ASN A 27 3.69 -20.82 -1.69
C ASN A 27 4.02 -19.51 -0.97
N GLU A 28 5.19 -19.42 -0.32
CA GLU A 28 5.66 -18.15 0.25
C GLU A 28 5.93 -17.11 -0.84
N ALA A 29 6.60 -17.51 -1.93
CA ALA A 29 6.83 -16.63 -3.08
C ALA A 29 5.51 -16.17 -3.72
N LEU A 30 4.53 -17.07 -3.87
CA LEU A 30 3.22 -16.71 -4.40
C LEU A 30 2.44 -15.79 -3.45
N THR A 31 2.54 -15.99 -2.14
CA THR A 31 1.90 -15.12 -1.15
C THR A 31 2.46 -13.70 -1.21
N LEU A 32 3.78 -13.56 -1.33
CA LEU A 32 4.43 -12.25 -1.53
C LEU A 32 4.05 -11.64 -2.89
N LEU A 33 4.03 -12.43 -3.96
CA LEU A 33 3.68 -11.95 -5.29
C LEU A 33 2.23 -11.44 -5.33
N ASP A 34 1.28 -12.18 -4.75
CA ASP A 34 -0.13 -11.81 -4.66
C ASP A 34 -0.32 -10.46 -3.95
N ALA A 35 0.41 -10.23 -2.86
CA ALA A 35 0.36 -8.99 -2.09
C ALA A 35 1.03 -7.79 -2.79
N LEU A 36 2.13 -8.03 -3.52
CA LEU A 36 2.97 -6.97 -4.08
C LEU A 36 2.66 -6.63 -5.54
N VAL A 37 2.04 -7.55 -6.30
CA VAL A 37 1.56 -7.23 -7.65
C VAL A 37 0.33 -6.34 -7.53
N HIS A 38 0.34 -5.20 -8.22
CA HIS A 38 -0.63 -4.13 -8.01
C HIS A 38 -0.79 -3.76 -6.53
N ALA A 39 0.34 -3.51 -5.85
CA ALA A 39 0.38 -3.27 -4.42
C ALA A 39 -0.57 -2.14 -3.98
N THR A 40 -1.53 -2.52 -3.14
CA THR A 40 -2.42 -1.62 -2.42
C THR A 40 -2.28 -1.87 -0.94
N VAL A 41 -2.41 -0.82 -0.13
CA VAL A 41 -2.40 -0.91 1.33
C VAL A 41 -3.67 -0.29 1.89
N GLU A 42 -4.23 -0.87 2.94
CA GLU A 42 -5.44 -0.33 3.58
C GLU A 42 -5.15 1.03 4.22
N ALA A 43 -4.04 1.12 4.95
CA ALA A 43 -3.59 2.32 5.63
C ALA A 43 -2.08 2.28 5.92
N GLY A 44 -1.59 3.37 6.52
CA GLY A 44 -0.22 3.51 6.98
C GLY A 44 0.47 4.74 6.42
N PRO A 45 1.61 5.16 6.99
CA PRO A 45 2.39 4.40 7.97
C PRO A 45 1.74 4.26 9.36
N LEU A 46 1.74 3.05 9.95
CA LEU A 46 1.18 2.77 11.29
C LEU A 46 2.20 2.07 12.20
N ALA A 47 2.22 2.40 13.50
CA ALA A 47 3.15 1.81 14.46
C ALA A 47 2.71 0.41 14.96
N THR A 48 1.41 0.15 14.99
CA THR A 48 0.84 -1.09 15.54
C THR A 48 -0.07 -1.77 14.53
N PRO A 49 -0.11 -3.12 14.54
CA PRO A 49 -1.00 -3.86 13.67
C PRO A 49 -2.48 -3.55 13.96
N PRO A 50 -3.35 -3.58 12.93
CA PRO A 50 -4.79 -3.59 13.14
C PRO A 50 -5.21 -4.83 13.94
N ALA A 51 -6.30 -4.72 14.70
CA ALA A 51 -6.75 -5.81 15.57
C ALA A 51 -7.29 -7.02 14.79
N ASN A 52 -7.93 -6.80 13.64
CA ASN A 52 -8.61 -7.84 12.86
C ASN A 52 -8.23 -7.73 11.37
N PRO A 53 -6.98 -8.05 10.98
CA PRO A 53 -6.60 -8.06 9.57
C PRO A 53 -7.29 -9.20 8.82
N VAL A 54 -7.79 -8.91 7.62
CA VAL A 54 -8.25 -9.95 6.69
C VAL A 54 -7.05 -10.44 5.86
N ALA A 55 -7.04 -11.72 5.51
CA ALA A 55 -5.99 -12.27 4.67
C ALA A 55 -5.96 -11.55 3.30
N GLY A 56 -4.79 -11.06 2.89
CA GLY A 56 -4.58 -10.31 1.65
C GLY A 56 -4.57 -8.79 1.82
N GLU A 57 -5.00 -8.28 2.97
CA GLU A 57 -4.85 -6.86 3.31
C GLU A 57 -3.40 -6.54 3.65
N CYS A 58 -2.96 -5.33 3.30
CA CYS A 58 -1.59 -4.87 3.49
C CYS A 58 -1.56 -3.50 4.17
N TRP A 59 -0.47 -3.19 4.88
CA TRP A 59 -0.25 -1.90 5.53
C TRP A 59 1.20 -1.45 5.37
N ILE A 60 1.43 -0.14 5.38
CA ILE A 60 2.77 0.41 5.58
C ILE A 60 3.06 0.44 7.08
N VAL A 61 4.16 -0.18 7.47
CA VAL A 61 4.68 -0.12 8.84
C VAL A 61 5.40 1.21 9.05
N GLY A 62 5.12 1.89 10.15
CA GLY A 62 5.77 3.15 10.52
C GLY A 62 7.20 2.97 11.03
N ALA A 63 7.91 4.09 11.19
CA ALA A 63 9.32 4.10 11.58
C ALA A 63 9.62 3.53 12.98
N ALA A 64 8.64 3.50 13.88
CA ALA A 64 8.76 2.98 15.24
C ALA A 64 7.72 1.88 15.51
N PRO A 65 7.87 0.69 14.90
CA PRO A 65 6.86 -0.35 14.99
C PRO A 65 6.87 -1.08 16.32
N ALA A 66 5.70 -1.57 16.73
CA ALA A 66 5.47 -2.26 17.98
C ALA A 66 4.62 -3.52 17.79
N GLY A 67 4.56 -4.34 18.85
CA GLY A 67 3.82 -5.60 18.84
C GLY A 67 4.36 -6.56 17.78
N ALA A 68 3.47 -7.18 17.00
CA ALA A 68 3.84 -8.12 15.95
C ALA A 68 4.66 -7.50 14.79
N TRP A 69 4.71 -6.17 14.69
CA TRP A 69 5.46 -5.45 13.66
C TRP A 69 6.85 -5.00 14.11
N ALA A 70 7.23 -5.22 15.37
CA ALA A 70 8.53 -4.80 15.91
C ALA A 70 9.69 -5.33 15.05
N GLY A 71 10.63 -4.45 14.69
CA GLY A 71 11.77 -4.78 13.83
C GLY A 71 11.51 -4.66 12.31
N HIS A 72 10.29 -4.31 11.90
CA HIS A 72 9.90 -4.22 10.48
C HIS A 72 9.57 -2.78 10.04
N ALA A 73 10.34 -1.79 10.49
CA ALA A 73 10.14 -0.39 10.13
C ALA A 73 10.11 -0.21 8.59
N ASP A 74 9.17 0.62 8.11
CA ASP A 74 8.95 0.97 6.70
C ASP A 74 8.58 -0.21 5.78
N ALA A 75 8.46 -1.43 6.30
CA ALA A 75 8.05 -2.60 5.54
C ALA A 75 6.59 -2.50 5.10
N ILE A 76 6.24 -3.26 4.06
CA ILE A 76 4.85 -3.63 3.80
C ILE A 76 4.52 -4.84 4.67
N ALA A 77 3.62 -4.66 5.63
CA ALA A 77 3.03 -5.73 6.41
C ALA A 77 1.86 -6.34 5.64
N ILE A 78 1.85 -7.67 5.51
CA ILE A 78 0.87 -8.44 4.74
C ILE A 78 0.13 -9.35 5.73
N GLY A 79 -1.18 -9.13 5.87
CA GLY A 79 -2.05 -9.98 6.69
C GLY A 79 -2.33 -11.29 5.96
N THR A 80 -2.16 -12.42 6.64
CA THR A 80 -2.49 -13.74 6.11
C THR A 80 -3.20 -14.60 7.15
N ALA A 81 -3.79 -15.72 6.72
CA ALA A 81 -4.36 -16.71 7.63
C ALA A 81 -3.34 -17.29 8.63
N GLY A 82 -2.04 -17.27 8.29
CA GLY A 82 -0.95 -17.76 9.13
C GLY A 82 -0.21 -16.68 9.92
N GLY A 83 -0.72 -15.45 9.98
CA GLY A 83 -0.08 -14.31 10.64
C GLY A 83 0.54 -13.31 9.66
N TRP A 84 1.53 -12.54 10.13
CA TRP A 84 2.14 -11.45 9.37
C TRP A 84 3.29 -11.93 8.50
N ARG A 85 3.35 -11.39 7.28
CA ARG A 85 4.55 -11.39 6.43
C ARG A 85 5.00 -9.96 6.21
N PHE A 86 6.29 -9.78 5.99
CA PHE A 86 6.87 -8.45 5.79
C PHE A 86 7.70 -8.43 4.53
N ALA A 87 7.42 -7.47 3.66
CA ALA A 87 8.25 -7.19 2.49
C ALA A 87 8.97 -5.85 2.68
N ALA A 88 10.30 -5.88 2.68
CA ALA A 88 11.09 -4.66 2.65
C ALA A 88 10.86 -3.92 1.31
N PRO A 89 10.53 -2.62 1.33
CA PRO A 89 10.36 -1.86 0.11
C PRO A 89 11.68 -1.71 -0.64
N ARG A 90 11.58 -1.43 -1.94
CA ARG A 90 12.72 -1.10 -2.81
C ARG A 90 12.55 0.31 -3.34
N GLU A 91 13.67 0.99 -3.58
CA GLU A 91 13.67 2.31 -4.22
C GLU A 91 12.83 2.31 -5.51
N GLY A 92 11.93 3.29 -5.63
CA GLY A 92 11.01 3.42 -6.76
C GLY A 92 9.74 2.57 -6.66
N MET A 93 9.58 1.72 -5.63
CA MET A 93 8.34 1.00 -5.35
C MET A 93 7.20 2.00 -5.14
N ARG A 94 6.01 1.64 -5.63
CA ARG A 94 4.79 2.45 -5.47
C ARG A 94 3.68 1.61 -4.89
N VAL A 95 2.86 2.23 -4.05
CA VAL A 95 1.63 1.63 -3.51
C VAL A 95 0.50 2.64 -3.55
N ILE A 96 -0.74 2.14 -3.66
CA ILE A 96 -1.93 2.95 -3.47
C ILE A 96 -2.46 2.70 -2.06
N ARG A 97 -2.64 3.75 -1.29
CA ARG A 97 -3.31 3.69 0.01
C ARG A 97 -4.82 3.81 -0.20
N ILE A 98 -5.58 2.83 0.26
CA ILE A 98 -7.01 2.70 -0.03
C ILE A 98 -7.82 3.75 0.73
N VAL A 99 -7.47 4.04 1.99
CA VAL A 99 -8.25 4.96 2.83
C VAL A 99 -8.40 6.38 2.25
N ASP A 100 -7.43 6.84 1.45
CA ASP A 100 -7.41 8.20 0.89
C ASP A 100 -7.04 8.26 -0.61
N GLY A 101 -6.75 7.13 -1.25
CA GLY A 101 -6.35 7.06 -2.66
C GLY A 101 -4.92 7.53 -2.94
N ALA A 102 -4.13 7.87 -1.91
CA ALA A 102 -2.80 8.42 -2.10
C ALA A 102 -1.85 7.44 -2.81
N ARG A 103 -1.07 7.93 -3.78
CA ARG A 103 -0.02 7.16 -4.46
C ARG A 103 1.33 7.40 -3.79
N LEU A 104 1.72 6.52 -2.87
CA LEU A 104 2.99 6.64 -2.17
C LEU A 104 4.14 6.04 -3.01
N ARG A 105 5.33 6.63 -2.90
CA ARG A 105 6.56 6.13 -3.50
C ARG A 105 7.63 5.94 -2.44
N PHE A 106 8.32 4.81 -2.46
CA PHE A 106 9.49 4.61 -1.63
C PHE A 106 10.71 5.28 -2.28
N GLU A 107 11.28 6.26 -1.58
CA GLU A 107 12.44 7.02 -2.04
C GLU A 107 13.31 7.46 -0.84
N GLY A 108 14.62 7.34 -0.99
CA GLY A 108 15.57 7.79 0.03
C GLY A 108 15.42 7.05 1.36
N GLY A 109 15.02 5.78 1.31
CA GLY A 109 14.79 4.95 2.50
C GLY A 109 13.50 5.23 3.27
N THR A 110 12.56 6.02 2.72
CA THR A 110 11.28 6.34 3.37
C THR A 110 10.11 6.33 2.39
N TRP A 111 8.88 6.20 2.91
CA TRP A 111 7.68 6.38 2.10
C TRP A 111 7.35 7.86 1.94
N ILE A 112 7.33 8.32 0.69
CA ILE A 112 6.98 9.69 0.33
C ILE A 112 5.50 9.72 -0.04
N GLU A 113 4.74 10.53 0.70
CA GLU A 113 3.34 10.83 0.41
C GLU A 113 3.23 11.90 -0.69
N PRO A 114 2.12 11.91 -1.46
CA PRO A 114 1.81 13.02 -2.35
C PRO A 114 1.80 14.36 -1.61
N ALA A 115 2.14 15.44 -2.31
CA ALA A 115 2.08 16.77 -1.72
C ALA A 115 0.63 17.30 -1.65
N THR A 116 0.40 18.28 -0.79
CA THR A 116 -0.81 19.12 -0.83
C THR A 116 -0.53 20.37 -1.66
N VAL A 117 -1.52 20.84 -2.42
CA VAL A 117 -1.46 22.13 -3.11
C VAL A 117 -2.74 22.89 -2.85
N ALA A 118 -2.62 24.07 -2.23
CA ALA A 118 -3.76 24.94 -1.98
C ALA A 118 -4.24 25.61 -3.28
N ALA A 119 -5.56 25.81 -3.39
CA ALA A 119 -6.13 26.61 -4.47
C ALA A 119 -5.60 28.06 -4.40
N PRO A 120 -5.39 28.73 -5.56
CA PRO A 120 -4.89 30.08 -5.58
C PRO A 120 -5.88 31.05 -4.93
N ALA A 121 -5.49 31.63 -3.79
CA ALA A 121 -6.32 32.57 -3.03
C ALA A 121 -5.91 34.05 -3.20
N GLY A 122 -4.66 34.33 -3.58
CA GLY A 122 -4.09 35.68 -3.67
C GLY A 122 -3.89 36.20 -5.10
N GLY A 123 -3.03 37.21 -5.22
CA GLY A 123 -2.63 37.86 -6.48
C GLY A 123 -3.18 39.29 -6.60
N SER A 124 -2.36 40.22 -7.12
CA SER A 124 -2.78 41.60 -7.42
C SER A 124 -3.65 41.69 -8.68
N VAL A 125 -3.52 40.70 -9.58
CA VAL A 125 -4.38 40.51 -10.74
C VAL A 125 -5.07 39.15 -10.58
N VAL A 126 -6.40 39.17 -10.54
CA VAL A 126 -7.21 37.96 -10.34
C VAL A 126 -7.96 37.64 -11.64
N ASP A 127 -7.51 36.59 -12.32
CA ASP A 127 -8.24 35.99 -13.45
C ASP A 127 -9.14 34.84 -12.92
N SER A 128 -10.45 34.99 -13.11
CA SER A 128 -11.46 34.05 -12.60
C SER A 128 -11.52 32.73 -13.38
N GLU A 129 -11.24 32.77 -14.68
CA GLU A 129 -11.26 31.57 -15.53
C GLU A 129 -10.04 30.71 -15.23
N ALA A 130 -8.85 31.32 -15.16
CA ALA A 130 -7.62 30.66 -14.77
C ALA A 130 -7.73 30.05 -13.35
N ARG A 131 -8.31 30.78 -12.38
CA ARG A 131 -8.54 30.28 -11.03
C ARG A 131 -9.43 29.03 -11.02
N SER A 132 -10.50 29.04 -11.81
CA SER A 132 -11.41 27.90 -11.93
C SER A 132 -10.72 26.70 -12.57
N ALA A 133 -9.96 26.91 -13.65
CA ALA A 133 -9.21 25.85 -14.31
C ALA A 133 -8.17 25.19 -13.39
N ILE A 134 -7.43 25.99 -12.62
CA ILE A 134 -6.44 25.48 -11.65
C ILE A 134 -7.12 24.69 -10.53
N ALA A 135 -8.25 25.17 -10.00
CA ALA A 135 -8.99 24.45 -8.96
C ALA A 135 -9.49 23.08 -9.45
N VAL A 136 -9.98 23.01 -10.69
CA VAL A 136 -10.37 21.74 -11.33
C VAL A 136 -9.17 20.82 -11.49
N LEU A 137 -8.02 21.33 -11.97
CA LEU A 137 -6.80 20.53 -12.10
C LEU A 137 -6.34 19.95 -10.76
N ILE A 138 -6.31 20.77 -9.69
CA ILE A 138 -5.97 20.30 -8.34
C ILE A 138 -6.93 19.18 -7.93
N THR A 139 -8.23 19.35 -8.14
CA THR A 139 -9.25 18.35 -7.80
C THR A 139 -9.02 17.03 -8.55
N GLN A 140 -8.71 17.07 -9.84
CA GLN A 140 -8.42 15.88 -10.64
C GLN A 140 -7.12 15.19 -10.20
N LEU A 141 -6.08 15.96 -9.87
CA LEU A 141 -4.83 15.39 -9.37
C LEU A 141 -4.99 14.74 -7.99
N VAL A 142 -5.87 15.27 -7.14
CA VAL A 142 -6.26 14.63 -5.87
C VAL A 142 -7.03 13.34 -6.13
N ALA A 143 -7.98 13.34 -7.06
CA ALA A 143 -8.73 12.13 -7.44
C ALA A 143 -7.82 11.02 -8.01
N GLU A 144 -6.75 11.41 -8.69
CA GLU A 144 -5.70 10.51 -9.17
C GLU A 144 -4.66 10.14 -8.09
N GLY A 145 -4.77 10.64 -6.86
CA GLY A 145 -3.82 10.36 -5.78
C GLY A 145 -2.41 10.91 -6.02
N ILE A 146 -2.24 11.83 -6.97
CA ILE A 146 -0.98 12.54 -7.27
C ILE A 146 -0.78 13.72 -6.30
N LEU A 147 -1.89 14.24 -5.78
CA LEU A 147 -1.95 15.16 -4.65
C LEU A 147 -2.84 14.55 -3.56
N ILE A 148 -2.71 15.04 -2.34
CA ILE A 148 -3.66 14.78 -1.25
C ILE A 148 -4.41 16.07 -0.90
N SER A 149 -5.62 15.94 -0.37
CA SER A 149 -6.39 17.08 0.12
C SER A 149 -5.66 17.74 1.29
N GLY A 150 -5.36 19.04 1.16
CA GLY A 150 -4.74 19.85 2.20
C GLY A 150 -5.73 20.43 3.20
#